data_AF-A0A919AUJ7-F1
#
_entry.id   AF-A0A919AUJ7-F1
#
_cell.length_a   1.000
_cell.length_b   1.000
_cell.length_c   1.000
_cell.angle_alpha   90.00
_cell.angle_beta   90.00
_cell.angle_gamma   90.00
#
_symmetry.space_group_name_H-M   'P 1'
#
loop_
_entity.id
_entity.type
_entity.pdbx_description
1 polymer ?
#
loop_
_entity_poly.entity_id
_entity_poly.type
_entity_poly.pdbx_seq_one_letter_code
_entity_poly.pdbx_strand_id
1 'polypeptide(L)'
;MSEPRSGLLRKVRRLFLPVVSLAAALIVLGYWYMSNDVEGKLGYKPEVRAVESAKREVNSISSQVLDWMDVKGKVTEGGGMVGACDAVDPDFTTYYQVNHPWSIYDLTSGTFEQAMQNLREKLPKNGWVIKRDGHTNSQARNPEIVAFHPETHHWLTVEWAWKRSGNPPKMIIVDVDSRCYKAPEGTKL
;
A
#
# COMPACT_ATOMS: atom_id res chain seq x y z
N MET A 1 18.75 2.88 88.72
CA MET A 1 19.28 1.59 89.22
C MET A 1 19.89 0.89 88.00
N SER A 2 21.22 0.90 87.81
CA SER A 2 22.20 -0.05 88.40
C SER A 2 21.71 -1.49 88.21
N GLU A 3 22.28 -2.35 87.36
CA GLU A 3 23.71 -2.72 87.27
C GLU A 3 24.12 -3.32 85.89
N PRO A 4 25.44 -3.50 85.66
CA PRO A 4 26.08 -3.97 84.42
C PRO A 4 26.61 -5.43 84.52
N ARG A 5 27.50 -5.81 83.57
CA ARG A 5 28.35 -7.02 83.40
C ARG A 5 27.84 -7.93 82.28
N SER A 6 28.63 -8.52 81.38
CA SER A 6 30.07 -8.72 81.19
C SER A 6 30.24 -9.06 79.69
N GLY A 7 31.19 -8.53 78.92
CA GLY A 7 32.57 -9.02 78.92
C GLY A 7 32.70 -10.42 78.27
N LEU A 8 32.93 -10.49 76.95
CA LEU A 8 33.70 -11.58 76.37
C LEU A 8 34.48 -11.11 75.13
N LEU A 9 35.79 -11.34 75.18
CA LEU A 9 36.81 -10.98 74.21
C LEU A 9 36.93 -12.02 73.07
N ARG A 10 37.52 -11.54 71.96
CA ARG A 10 38.29 -12.26 70.94
C ARG A 10 37.53 -13.15 69.94
N LYS A 11 37.55 -12.73 68.68
CA LYS A 11 38.60 -13.13 67.71
C LYS A 11 38.41 -12.38 66.39
N VAL A 12 39.41 -11.59 66.01
CA VAL A 12 39.56 -11.08 64.64
C VAL A 12 39.92 -12.27 63.76
N ARG A 13 39.05 -12.62 62.82
CA ARG A 13 39.39 -13.43 61.65
C ARG A 13 39.17 -12.56 60.42
N ARG A 14 40.28 -12.05 59.86
CA ARG A 14 40.29 -11.53 58.49
C ARG A 14 40.05 -12.71 57.56
N LEU A 15 38.88 -12.73 56.92
CA LEU A 15 38.58 -13.62 55.80
C LEU A 15 38.54 -12.75 54.55
N PHE A 16 39.60 -12.88 53.76
CA PHE A 16 39.62 -12.49 52.36
C PHE A 16 38.53 -13.28 51.64
N LEU A 17 37.53 -12.58 51.10
CA LEU A 17 36.59 -13.15 50.14
C LEU A 17 36.97 -12.65 48.75
N PRO A 18 37.13 -13.56 47.76
CA PRO A 18 37.51 -13.19 46.41
C PRO A 18 36.36 -12.47 45.72
N VAL A 19 36.69 -11.42 44.97
CA VAL A 19 35.79 -10.75 44.03
C VAL A 19 35.46 -11.76 42.93
N VAL A 20 34.31 -12.41 43.03
CA VAL A 20 33.74 -13.18 41.92
C VAL A 20 32.92 -12.21 41.09
N SER A 21 33.54 -11.70 40.03
CA SER A 21 32.85 -10.95 38.97
C SER A 21 31.87 -11.88 38.25
N LEU A 22 30.60 -11.84 38.67
CA LEU A 22 29.50 -12.36 37.86
C LEU A 22 29.21 -11.35 36.74
N ALA A 23 29.85 -11.55 35.60
CA ALA A 23 29.41 -10.99 34.34
C ALA A 23 28.05 -11.63 34.00
N ALA A 24 26.97 -10.96 34.37
CA ALA A 24 25.65 -11.31 33.87
C ALA A 24 25.63 -11.03 32.36
N ALA A 25 25.79 -12.08 31.56
CA ALA A 25 25.56 -12.04 30.13
C ALA A 25 24.07 -11.70 29.91
N LEU A 26 23.80 -10.43 29.66
CA LEU A 26 22.54 -9.99 29.07
C LEU A 26 22.45 -10.62 27.68
N ILE A 27 21.89 -11.83 27.59
CA ILE A 27 21.32 -12.31 26.35
C ILE A 27 20.08 -11.45 26.11
N VAL A 28 20.29 -10.25 25.57
CA VAL A 28 19.27 -9.61 24.78
C VAL A 28 19.09 -10.56 23.61
N LEU A 29 18.11 -11.46 23.73
CA LEU A 29 17.53 -12.12 22.58
C LEU A 29 17.03 -10.97 21.72
N GLY A 30 17.89 -10.56 20.80
CA GLY A 30 17.55 -9.74 19.70
C GLY A 30 16.47 -10.48 18.94
N TYR A 31 15.23 -10.23 19.32
CA TYR A 31 14.13 -10.05 18.39
C TYR A 31 14.50 -8.89 17.47
N TRP A 32 15.58 -9.06 16.71
CA TRP A 32 15.73 -8.43 15.43
C TRP A 32 14.59 -9.01 14.64
N TYR A 33 13.50 -8.24 14.62
CA TYR A 33 12.41 -8.31 13.69
C TYR A 33 13.03 -8.50 12.30
N MET A 34 13.24 -9.76 11.92
CA MET A 34 13.69 -10.12 10.59
C MET A 34 12.44 -9.90 9.74
N SER A 35 12.24 -8.64 9.36
CA SER A 35 11.28 -8.27 8.32
C SER A 35 11.48 -9.30 7.21
N ASN A 36 10.43 -10.06 6.91
CA ASN A 36 10.46 -10.93 5.74
C ASN A 36 10.87 -10.04 4.55
N ASP A 37 11.76 -10.51 3.68
CA ASP A 37 12.27 -9.75 2.52
C ASP A 37 11.12 -9.10 1.72
N VAL A 38 9.97 -9.79 1.66
CA VAL A 38 8.73 -9.30 1.07
C VAL A 38 8.17 -8.07 1.79
N GLU A 39 8.05 -8.11 3.13
CA GLU A 39 7.52 -6.98 3.90
C GLU A 39 8.43 -5.75 3.81
N GLY A 40 9.75 -5.98 3.78
CA GLY A 40 10.74 -4.91 3.65
C GLY A 40 10.66 -4.23 2.28
N LYS A 41 10.46 -5.01 1.22
CA LYS A 41 10.32 -4.49 -0.15
C LYS A 41 9.00 -3.79 -0.41
N LEU A 42 7.90 -4.29 0.16
CA LEU A 42 6.57 -3.69 -0.01
C LEU A 42 6.30 -2.55 0.96
N GLY A 43 6.99 -2.50 2.10
CA GLY A 43 6.71 -1.57 3.19
C GLY A 43 5.45 -1.93 4.00
N TYR A 44 4.88 -3.11 3.78
CA TYR A 44 3.74 -3.65 4.52
C TYR A 44 3.69 -5.18 4.40
N LYS A 45 2.94 -5.82 5.30
CA LYS A 45 2.64 -7.25 5.23
C LYS A 45 1.50 -7.54 4.25
N PRO A 46 1.72 -8.31 3.17
CA PRO A 46 0.65 -8.70 2.27
C PRO A 46 -0.42 -9.50 2.99
N GLU A 47 -1.68 -9.16 2.74
CA GLU A 47 -2.82 -9.95 3.21
C GLU A 47 -3.04 -11.14 2.30
N VAL A 48 -3.42 -12.27 2.89
CA VAL A 48 -3.90 -13.41 2.12
C VAL A 48 -5.30 -13.10 1.61
N ARG A 49 -5.45 -12.97 0.29
CA ARG A 49 -6.69 -12.53 -0.36
C ARG A 49 -7.00 -13.44 -1.54
N ALA A 50 -8.24 -13.92 -1.65
CA ALA A 50 -8.69 -14.65 -2.82
C ALA A 50 -8.75 -13.74 -4.06
N VAL A 51 -8.23 -14.21 -5.20
CA VAL A 51 -8.11 -13.45 -6.46
C VAL A 51 -9.45 -12.82 -6.87
N GLU A 52 -10.52 -13.60 -6.87
CA GLU A 52 -11.84 -13.10 -7.27
C GLU A 52 -12.41 -12.04 -6.31
N SER A 53 -12.00 -12.06 -5.03
CA SER A 53 -12.37 -10.99 -4.09
C SER A 53 -11.67 -9.69 -4.41
N ALA A 54 -10.35 -9.75 -4.68
CA ALA A 54 -9.57 -8.58 -5.08
C ALA A 54 -10.08 -7.99 -6.41
N LYS A 55 -10.42 -8.85 -7.40
CA LYS A 55 -11.01 -8.40 -8.67
C LYS A 55 -12.35 -7.69 -8.49
N ARG A 56 -13.25 -8.23 -7.64
CA ARG A 56 -14.53 -7.57 -7.34
C ARG A 56 -14.34 -6.22 -6.68
N GLU A 57 -13.40 -6.11 -5.74
CA GLU A 57 -13.09 -4.85 -5.06
C GLU A 57 -12.59 -3.79 -6.05
N VAL A 58 -11.60 -4.12 -6.87
CA VAL A 58 -11.07 -3.21 -7.90
C VAL A 58 -12.16 -2.79 -8.89
N ASN A 59 -12.96 -3.73 -9.39
CA ASN A 59 -14.07 -3.42 -10.30
C ASN A 59 -15.09 -2.48 -9.65
N SER A 60 -15.42 -2.69 -8.38
CA SER A 60 -16.33 -1.82 -7.63
C SER A 60 -15.78 -0.41 -7.48
N ILE A 61 -14.48 -0.26 -7.20
CA ILE A 61 -13.81 1.03 -7.15
C ILE A 61 -13.84 1.70 -8.53
N SER A 62 -13.56 0.96 -9.60
CA SER A 62 -13.61 1.50 -10.97
C SER A 62 -15.00 2.04 -11.34
N SER A 63 -16.07 1.32 -10.97
CA SER A 63 -17.44 1.80 -11.18
C SER A 63 -17.72 3.08 -10.40
N GLN A 64 -17.27 3.18 -9.14
CA GLN A 64 -17.42 4.41 -8.35
C GLN A 64 -16.66 5.59 -8.96
N VAL A 65 -15.45 5.36 -9.48
CA VAL A 65 -14.67 6.40 -10.17
C VAL A 65 -15.41 6.90 -11.40
N LEU A 66 -16.01 6.01 -12.19
CA LEU A 66 -16.86 6.40 -13.32
C LEU A 66 -18.08 7.22 -12.87
N ASP A 67 -18.77 6.80 -11.81
CA ASP A 67 -19.91 7.54 -11.25
C ASP A 67 -19.50 8.94 -10.76
N TRP A 68 -18.32 9.07 -10.15
CA TRP A 68 -17.80 10.36 -9.68
C TRP A 68 -17.39 11.30 -10.80
N MET A 69 -17.06 10.80 -11.99
CA MET A 69 -16.84 11.66 -13.15
C MET A 69 -18.13 12.39 -13.57
N ASP A 70 -19.30 11.82 -13.30
CA ASP A 70 -20.63 12.40 -13.60
C ASP A 70 -20.75 12.88 -15.07
N VAL A 71 -20.31 12.01 -15.98
CA VAL A 71 -20.43 12.20 -17.44
C VAL A 71 -20.98 10.92 -18.07
N LYS A 72 -21.49 11.02 -19.30
CA LYS A 72 -21.98 9.85 -20.05
C LYS A 72 -21.21 9.72 -21.35
N GLY A 73 -20.81 8.50 -21.71
CA GLY A 73 -20.08 8.17 -22.93
C GLY A 73 -19.97 6.67 -23.11
N LYS A 74 -19.19 6.24 -24.11
CA LYS A 74 -18.82 4.83 -24.26
C LYS A 74 -17.68 4.49 -23.31
N VAL A 75 -17.79 3.35 -22.65
CA VAL A 75 -16.76 2.84 -21.75
C VAL A 75 -16.21 1.55 -22.35
N THR A 76 -14.89 1.38 -22.33
CA THR A 76 -14.25 0.13 -22.76
C THR A 76 -14.71 -1.02 -21.87
N GLU A 77 -15.04 -2.16 -22.48
CA GLU A 77 -15.39 -3.37 -21.74
C GLU A 77 -14.13 -4.05 -21.20
N GLY A 78 -14.29 -4.77 -20.08
CA GLY A 78 -13.19 -5.43 -19.39
C GLY A 78 -13.45 -5.47 -17.89
N GLY A 79 -12.63 -6.23 -17.19
CA GLY A 79 -12.62 -6.24 -15.72
C GLY A 79 -11.17 -6.34 -15.24
N GLY A 80 -11.00 -6.14 -13.93
CA GLY A 80 -9.70 -6.25 -13.28
C GLY A 80 -8.99 -7.57 -13.60
N MET A 81 -7.73 -7.45 -13.97
CA MET A 81 -6.84 -8.55 -14.34
C MET A 81 -5.78 -8.70 -13.26
N VAL A 82 -5.35 -9.93 -13.01
CA VAL A 82 -4.22 -10.19 -12.12
C VAL A 82 -2.90 -9.99 -12.85
N GLY A 83 -1.91 -9.49 -12.14
CA GLY A 83 -0.54 -9.35 -12.61
C GLY A 83 0.48 -9.59 -11.50
N ALA A 84 1.74 -9.71 -11.91
CA ALA A 84 2.86 -9.93 -11.02
C ALA A 84 3.06 -8.77 -10.04
N CYS A 85 3.54 -9.11 -8.85
CA CYS A 85 4.10 -8.15 -7.90
C CYS A 85 5.62 -8.11 -8.09
N ASP A 86 6.08 -7.48 -9.18
CA ASP A 86 7.46 -7.58 -9.70
C ASP A 86 8.56 -7.35 -8.66
N ALA A 87 8.33 -6.47 -7.69
CA ALA A 87 9.30 -6.18 -6.63
C ALA A 87 9.60 -7.40 -5.73
N VAL A 88 8.64 -8.31 -5.55
CA VAL A 88 8.72 -9.43 -4.59
C VAL A 88 8.50 -10.81 -5.19
N ASP A 89 7.83 -10.89 -6.34
CA ASP A 89 7.50 -12.15 -7.01
C ASP A 89 7.29 -11.93 -8.52
N PRO A 90 8.40 -11.68 -9.26
CA PRO A 90 8.35 -11.46 -10.70
C PRO A 90 7.91 -12.71 -11.48
N ASP A 91 8.04 -13.90 -10.90
CA ASP A 91 7.60 -15.16 -11.50
C ASP A 91 6.08 -15.40 -11.33
N PHE A 92 5.37 -14.51 -10.62
CA PHE A 92 3.92 -14.49 -10.48
C PHE A 92 3.34 -15.81 -9.91
N THR A 93 3.92 -16.30 -8.82
CA THR A 93 3.58 -17.63 -8.26
C THR A 93 2.80 -17.58 -6.94
N THR A 94 2.99 -16.52 -6.16
CA THR A 94 2.57 -16.40 -4.76
C THR A 94 1.90 -15.05 -4.49
N TYR A 95 2.45 -13.97 -5.03
CA TYR A 95 1.95 -12.62 -4.83
C TYR A 95 1.42 -12.04 -6.14
N TYR A 96 0.30 -11.33 -6.02
CA TYR A 96 -0.37 -10.75 -7.16
C TYR A 96 -0.93 -9.37 -6.80
N GLN A 97 -1.11 -8.55 -7.83
CA GLN A 97 -1.91 -7.34 -7.78
C GLN A 97 -3.02 -7.43 -8.82
N VAL A 98 -4.04 -6.60 -8.67
CA VAL A 98 -5.11 -6.46 -9.65
C VAL A 98 -5.03 -5.06 -10.26
N ASN A 99 -4.96 -4.99 -11.57
CA ASN A 99 -5.05 -3.75 -12.34
C ASN A 99 -6.33 -3.80 -13.19
N HIS A 100 -7.07 -2.70 -13.22
CA HIS A 100 -8.22 -2.54 -14.10
C HIS A 100 -8.07 -1.28 -14.96
N PRO A 101 -7.49 -1.43 -16.16
CA PRO A 101 -7.38 -0.35 -17.13
C PRO A 101 -8.70 -0.24 -17.89
N TRP A 102 -9.25 0.95 -17.96
CA TRP A 102 -10.41 1.23 -18.80
C TRP A 102 -10.39 2.66 -19.30
N SER A 103 -11.29 3.00 -20.21
CA SER A 103 -11.41 4.36 -20.73
C SER A 103 -12.84 4.74 -21.04
N ILE A 104 -13.12 6.03 -20.93
CA ILE A 104 -14.37 6.64 -21.38
C ILE A 104 -14.10 7.60 -22.55
N TYR A 105 -14.92 7.50 -23.59
CA TYR A 105 -14.81 8.24 -24.84
C TYR A 105 -16.20 8.49 -25.45
N ASP A 106 -16.27 9.21 -26.58
CA ASP A 106 -17.53 9.55 -27.26
C ASP A 106 -18.60 10.09 -26.29
N LEU A 107 -18.26 11.12 -25.50
CA LEU A 107 -19.18 11.66 -24.49
C LEU A 107 -20.49 12.15 -25.13
N THR A 108 -21.61 11.72 -24.57
CA THR A 108 -22.97 12.13 -24.92
C THR A 108 -23.54 13.13 -23.91
N SER A 109 -22.93 13.27 -22.74
CA SER A 109 -23.26 14.26 -21.72
C SER A 109 -22.04 14.63 -20.88
N GLY A 110 -21.90 15.92 -20.57
CA GLY A 110 -20.75 16.48 -19.88
C GLY A 110 -19.52 16.65 -20.78
N THR A 111 -18.39 17.05 -20.18
CA THR A 111 -17.11 17.21 -20.89
C THR A 111 -16.00 16.45 -20.17
N PHE A 112 -14.92 16.13 -20.89
CA PHE A 112 -13.75 15.50 -20.26
C PHE A 112 -13.12 16.40 -19.19
N GLU A 113 -13.15 17.72 -19.39
CA GLU A 113 -12.68 18.68 -18.38
C GLU A 113 -13.55 18.65 -17.12
N GLN A 114 -14.88 18.60 -17.28
CA GLN A 114 -15.82 18.44 -16.18
C GLN A 114 -15.58 17.13 -15.43
N ALA A 115 -15.36 16.01 -16.13
CA ALA A 115 -15.04 14.73 -15.50
C ALA A 115 -13.79 14.83 -14.61
N MET A 116 -12.71 15.44 -15.10
CA MET A 116 -11.48 15.65 -14.32
C MET A 116 -11.73 16.58 -13.11
N GLN A 117 -12.50 17.65 -13.29
CA GLN A 117 -12.85 18.55 -12.19
C GLN A 117 -13.69 17.87 -11.12
N ASN A 118 -14.68 17.07 -11.52
CA ASN A 118 -15.51 16.32 -10.59
C ASN A 118 -14.66 15.34 -9.76
N LEU A 119 -13.69 14.66 -10.36
CA LEU A 119 -12.78 13.79 -9.63
C LEU A 119 -11.94 14.55 -8.58
N ARG A 120 -11.43 15.74 -8.91
CA ARG A 120 -10.70 16.58 -7.93
C ARG A 120 -11.52 16.86 -6.67
N GLU A 121 -12.83 17.04 -6.83
CA GLU A 121 -13.74 17.31 -5.73
C GLU A 121 -14.24 16.06 -5.00
N LYS A 122 -14.52 15.00 -5.75
CA LYS A 122 -15.14 13.77 -5.22
C LYS A 122 -14.13 12.84 -4.58
N LEU A 123 -12.91 12.74 -5.12
CA LEU A 123 -11.89 11.83 -4.58
C LEU A 123 -11.60 12.10 -3.10
N PRO A 124 -11.26 13.33 -2.66
CA PRO A 124 -11.02 13.61 -1.24
C PRO A 124 -12.23 13.37 -0.34
N LYS A 125 -13.45 13.64 -0.84
CA LYS A 125 -14.69 13.38 -0.10
C LYS A 125 -14.95 11.90 0.12
N ASN A 126 -14.32 11.03 -0.65
CA ASN A 126 -14.43 9.57 -0.57
C ASN A 126 -13.11 8.92 -0.10
N GLY A 127 -12.32 9.63 0.71
CA GLY A 127 -11.14 9.07 1.39
C GLY A 127 -9.86 9.00 0.55
N TRP A 128 -9.90 9.38 -0.73
CA TRP A 128 -8.70 9.38 -1.59
C TRP A 128 -7.81 10.59 -1.33
N VAL A 129 -6.50 10.35 -1.28
CA VAL A 129 -5.49 11.41 -1.21
C VAL A 129 -4.91 11.62 -2.61
N ILE A 130 -5.14 12.79 -3.19
CA ILE A 130 -4.49 13.18 -4.45
C ILE A 130 -3.01 13.41 -4.19
N LYS A 131 -2.17 12.56 -4.76
CA LYS A 131 -0.69 12.61 -4.64
C LYS A 131 -0.07 13.50 -5.71
N ARG A 132 -0.70 13.58 -6.88
CA ARG A 132 -0.29 14.43 -8.00
C ARG A 132 -1.51 14.88 -8.78
N ASP A 133 -1.54 16.16 -9.12
CA ASP A 133 -2.51 16.75 -10.06
C ASP A 133 -1.72 17.69 -10.96
N GLY A 134 -1.69 17.40 -12.25
CA GLY A 134 -0.82 18.11 -13.18
C GLY A 134 -0.83 17.50 -14.56
N HIS A 135 0.35 17.24 -15.11
CA HIS A 135 0.49 16.68 -16.45
C HIS A 135 1.39 15.44 -16.43
N THR A 136 1.10 14.50 -17.33
CA THR A 136 1.94 13.33 -17.56
C THR A 136 3.38 13.74 -17.87
N ASN A 137 4.34 12.88 -17.51
CA ASN A 137 5.74 13.03 -17.88
C ASN A 137 5.99 12.54 -19.31
N SER A 138 5.22 13.08 -20.26
CA SER A 138 5.29 12.75 -21.68
C SER A 138 5.43 14.03 -22.50
N GLN A 139 5.81 13.90 -23.78
CA GLN A 139 5.81 15.03 -24.71
C GLN A 139 4.40 15.63 -24.89
N ALA A 140 3.35 14.81 -24.77
CA ALA A 140 1.97 15.24 -24.92
C ALA A 140 1.49 16.13 -23.75
N ARG A 141 2.09 15.97 -22.55
CA ARG A 141 1.74 16.70 -21.33
C ARG A 141 0.23 16.68 -21.12
N ASN A 142 -0.35 15.48 -21.07
CA ASN A 142 -1.79 15.28 -20.88
C ASN A 142 -2.16 15.54 -19.41
N PRO A 143 -3.30 16.19 -19.11
CA PRO A 143 -3.74 16.36 -17.72
C PRO A 143 -3.86 15.01 -17.00
N GLU A 144 -3.40 14.94 -15.77
CA GLU A 144 -3.28 13.70 -15.00
C GLU A 144 -3.58 13.93 -13.52
N ILE A 145 -4.33 13.00 -12.93
CA ILE A 145 -4.54 12.87 -11.48
C ILE A 145 -3.98 11.51 -11.05
N VAL A 146 -3.13 11.51 -10.02
CA VAL A 146 -2.72 10.30 -9.30
C VAL A 146 -3.21 10.41 -7.88
N ALA A 147 -3.97 9.41 -7.42
CA ALA A 147 -4.53 9.36 -6.08
C ALA A 147 -4.25 8.01 -5.42
N PHE A 148 -4.24 8.02 -4.08
CA PHE A 148 -4.02 6.85 -3.23
C PHE A 148 -5.09 6.78 -2.15
N HIS A 149 -5.68 5.61 -1.95
CA HIS A 149 -6.64 5.38 -0.88
C HIS A 149 -5.94 4.75 0.34
N PRO A 150 -5.80 5.47 1.47
CA PRO A 150 -4.97 5.02 2.60
C PRO A 150 -5.52 3.81 3.35
N GLU A 151 -6.84 3.56 3.34
CA GLU A 151 -7.39 2.41 4.06
C GLU A 151 -7.26 1.10 3.27
N THR A 152 -7.36 1.20 1.94
CA THR A 152 -7.41 0.03 1.05
C THR A 152 -6.10 -0.16 0.28
N HIS A 153 -5.20 0.82 0.35
CA HIS A 153 -3.93 0.90 -0.36
C HIS A 153 -4.07 0.78 -1.89
N HIS A 154 -5.21 1.20 -2.44
CA HIS A 154 -5.40 1.25 -3.89
C HIS A 154 -4.79 2.52 -4.47
N TRP A 155 -4.30 2.40 -5.69
CA TRP A 155 -3.87 3.54 -6.51
C TRP A 155 -4.86 3.77 -7.62
N LEU A 156 -5.00 5.04 -7.96
CA LEU A 156 -5.81 5.51 -9.07
C LEU A 156 -4.95 6.45 -9.91
N THR A 157 -4.82 6.14 -11.20
CA THR A 157 -4.25 7.04 -12.20
C THR A 157 -5.33 7.39 -13.21
N VAL A 158 -5.53 8.68 -13.47
CA VAL A 158 -6.50 9.18 -14.44
C VAL A 158 -5.80 10.14 -15.36
N GLU A 159 -5.75 9.81 -16.65
CA GLU A 159 -5.18 10.65 -17.70
C GLU A 159 -6.28 11.13 -18.64
N TRP A 160 -6.37 12.45 -18.85
CA TRP A 160 -7.13 12.98 -19.99
C TRP A 160 -6.25 13.01 -21.24
N ALA A 161 -6.35 11.95 -22.04
CA ALA A 161 -5.61 11.76 -23.28
C ALA A 161 -6.16 12.64 -24.44
N TRP A 162 -6.03 13.95 -24.30
CA TRP A 162 -6.45 14.95 -25.29
C TRP A 162 -5.47 15.17 -26.45
N LYS A 163 -4.20 14.75 -26.29
CA LYS A 163 -3.12 14.84 -27.27
C LYS A 163 -2.40 13.51 -27.33
N ARG A 164 -2.33 12.91 -28.53
CA ARG A 164 -1.63 11.64 -28.80
C ARG A 164 -1.11 11.63 -30.23
N SER A 165 -0.04 10.87 -30.47
CA SER A 165 0.50 10.69 -31.83
C SER A 165 -0.58 10.11 -32.75
N GLY A 166 -0.67 10.61 -33.99
CA GLY A 166 -1.71 10.24 -34.94
C GLY A 166 -3.09 10.88 -34.67
N ASN A 167 -3.20 11.77 -33.68
CA ASN A 167 -4.44 12.50 -33.35
C ASN A 167 -5.71 11.62 -33.22
N PRO A 168 -5.67 10.50 -32.48
CA PRO A 168 -6.87 9.70 -32.22
C PRO A 168 -7.91 10.49 -31.40
N PRO A 169 -9.17 10.01 -31.34
CA PRO A 169 -10.21 10.61 -30.50
C PRO A 169 -9.76 10.81 -29.05
N LYS A 170 -10.25 11.88 -28.42
CA LYS A 170 -9.98 12.18 -27.02
C LYS A 170 -10.70 11.18 -26.12
N MET A 171 -10.06 10.82 -25.01
CA MET A 171 -10.63 9.93 -24.02
C MET A 171 -10.02 10.22 -22.64
N ILE A 172 -10.68 9.75 -21.59
CA ILE A 172 -10.04 9.60 -20.27
C ILE A 172 -9.64 8.14 -20.13
N ILE A 173 -8.38 7.91 -19.76
CA ILE A 173 -7.81 6.61 -19.43
C ILE A 173 -7.75 6.52 -17.91
N VAL A 174 -8.17 5.40 -17.35
CA VAL A 174 -8.21 5.15 -15.91
C VAL A 174 -7.54 3.82 -15.62
N ASP A 175 -6.62 3.85 -14.66
CA ASP A 175 -6.03 2.67 -14.05
C ASP A 175 -6.41 2.65 -12.58
N VAL A 176 -7.06 1.57 -12.15
CA VAL A 176 -7.27 1.27 -10.73
C VAL A 176 -6.41 0.07 -10.37
N ASP A 177 -5.47 0.28 -9.46
CA ASP A 177 -4.52 -0.74 -9.03
C ASP A 177 -4.75 -1.08 -7.57
N SER A 178 -4.76 -2.37 -7.26
CA SER A 178 -4.68 -2.85 -5.89
C SER A 178 -3.26 -2.81 -5.37
N ARG A 179 -3.12 -2.95 -4.05
CA ARG A 179 -1.86 -3.40 -3.44
C ARG A 179 -1.52 -4.83 -3.85
N CYS A 180 -0.32 -5.27 -3.51
CA CYS A 180 0.08 -6.67 -3.57
C CYS A 180 -0.60 -7.48 -2.47
N TYR A 181 -1.23 -8.56 -2.89
CA TYR A 181 -1.83 -9.58 -2.03
C TYR A 181 -1.00 -10.87 -2.10
N LYS A 182 -1.13 -11.70 -1.07
CA LYS A 182 -0.68 -13.09 -1.11
C LYS A 182 -1.86 -13.97 -1.54
N ALA A 183 -1.67 -14.84 -2.52
CA ALA A 183 -2.68 -15.81 -2.90
C ALA A 183 -2.85 -16.89 -1.81
N PRO A 184 -4.06 -17.43 -1.58
CA PRO A 184 -4.25 -18.61 -0.75
C PRO A 184 -3.40 -19.78 -1.26
N GLU A 185 -2.94 -20.64 -0.35
CA GLU A 185 -2.14 -21.81 -0.74
C GLU A 185 -2.88 -22.68 -1.77
N GLY A 186 -2.14 -23.15 -2.79
CA GLY A 186 -2.70 -23.94 -3.89
C GLY A 186 -3.44 -23.13 -4.96
N THR A 187 -3.55 -21.81 -4.82
CA THR A 187 -4.06 -20.94 -5.90
C THR A 187 -3.11 -20.98 -7.09
N LYS A 188 -3.65 -21.16 -8.30
CA LYS A 188 -2.92 -20.98 -9.56
C LYS A 188 -3.18 -19.56 -10.05
N LEU A 189 -2.11 -18.79 -10.19
CA LEU A 189 -2.12 -17.42 -10.72
C LEU A 189 -1.94 -17.43 -12.25
#